data_AF-A0A7K2VGY0-F1
#
_entry.id   AF-A0A7K2VGY0-F1
#
_cell.length_a   1.000
_cell.length_b   1.000
_cell.length_c   1.000
_cell.angle_alpha   90.00
_cell.angle_beta   90.00
_cell.angle_gamma   90.00
#
_symmetry.space_group_name_H-M   'P 1'
#
loop_
_entity.id
_entity.type
_entity.pdbx_description
1 polymer ?
#
loop_
_entity_poly.entity_id
_entity_poly.type
_entity_poly.pdbx_seq_one_letter_code
_entity_poly.pdbx_strand_id
1 'polypeptide(L)' 'MLDEPPQPPPVGTLLVDAEDRVGEFRGEWAGLWSLRPATGGTEWTVRPEDARPASPEQRLRALTARANARSRGEYL' A
#
# COMPACT_ATOMS: atom_id res chain seq x y z
N MET A 1 23.33 -17.29 3.52
CA MET A 1 23.28 -15.82 3.40
C MET A 1 22.01 -15.41 4.12
N LEU A 2 22.07 -14.48 5.07
CA LEU A 2 20.83 -13.85 5.54
C LEU A 2 20.34 -13.02 4.36
N ASP A 3 19.16 -13.34 3.83
CA ASP A 3 18.53 -12.49 2.82
C ASP A 3 18.41 -11.09 3.42
N GLU A 4 19.07 -10.12 2.80
CA GLU A 4 18.96 -8.72 3.19
C GLU A 4 17.48 -8.34 3.11
N PRO A 5 16.88 -7.78 4.17
CA PRO A 5 15.48 -7.38 4.12
C PRO A 5 15.28 -6.45 2.91
N PRO A 6 14.17 -6.61 2.16
CA PRO A 6 13.94 -5.79 0.99
C PRO A 6 13.93 -4.31 1.41
N GLN A 7 14.62 -3.48 0.63
CA GLN A 7 14.72 -2.07 0.97
C GLN A 7 13.35 -1.39 0.89
N PRO A 8 13.02 -0.50 1.85
CA PRO A 8 11.73 0.17 1.87
C PRO A 8 11.57 1.04 0.61
N PRO A 9 10.42 0.97 -0.07
CA PRO A 9 10.16 1.83 -1.22
C PRO A 9 9.89 3.28 -0.77
N PRO A 10 9.84 4.24 -1.71
CA PRO A 10 9.44 5.60 -1.38
C PRO A 10 8.02 5.66 -0.79
N VAL A 11 7.81 6.54 0.19
CA VAL A 11 6.47 6.84 0.74
C VAL A 11 5.51 7.27 -0.39
N GLY A 12 4.30 6.74 -0.36
CA GLY A 12 3.30 6.91 -1.42
C GLY A 12 3.35 5.85 -2.53
N THR A 13 4.35 4.95 -2.52
CA THR A 13 4.39 3.82 -3.45
C THR A 13 3.21 2.88 -3.22
N LEU A 14 2.45 2.56 -4.26
CA LEU A 14 1.39 1.56 -4.19
C LEU A 14 1.96 0.15 -4.18
N LEU A 15 1.65 -0.58 -3.12
CA LEU A 15 2.02 -1.96 -2.88
C LEU A 15 0.77 -2.83 -2.78
N VAL A 16 0.96 -4.12 -2.99
CA VAL A 16 -0.04 -5.18 -2.83
C VAL A 16 0.50 -6.16 -1.80
N ASP A 17 -0.34 -6.52 -0.84
CA ASP A 17 -0.01 -7.54 0.16
C ASP A 17 -0.40 -8.96 -0.29
N ALA A 18 -0.11 -9.95 0.55
CA ALA A 18 -0.45 -11.35 0.29
C ALA A 18 -1.95 -11.64 0.16
N GLU A 19 -2.83 -10.74 0.62
CA GLU A 19 -4.29 -10.83 0.49
C GLU A 19 -4.82 -10.04 -0.72
N ASP A 20 -3.93 -9.62 -1.62
CA ASP A 20 -4.19 -8.78 -2.79
C ASP A 20 -4.79 -7.40 -2.46
N ARG A 21 -4.60 -6.90 -1.22
CA ARG A 21 -5.02 -5.56 -0.83
C ARG A 21 -4.00 -4.53 -1.30
N VAL A 22 -4.49 -3.48 -1.96
CA VAL A 22 -3.64 -2.40 -2.47
C VAL A 22 -3.58 -1.24 -1.46
N GLY A 23 -2.38 -0.84 -1.08
CA GLY A 23 -2.15 0.29 -0.16
C GLY A 23 -0.97 1.16 -0.54
N GLU A 24 -1.03 2.43 -0.15
CA GLU A 24 0.09 3.37 -0.23
C GLU A 24 1.06 3.11 0.93
N PHE A 25 2.34 2.90 0.62
CA PHE A 25 3.39 2.77 1.62
C PHE A 25 3.52 4.06 2.44
N ARG A 26 3.48 3.94 3.77
CA ARG A 26 3.55 5.06 4.71
C ARG A 26 4.86 5.12 5.49
N GLY A 27 5.60 4.02 5.53
CA GLY A 27 6.86 3.91 6.25
C GLY A 27 7.03 2.54 6.87
N GLU A 28 8.16 2.36 7.55
CA GLU A 28 8.49 1.14 8.27
C GLU A 28 8.44 1.39 9.78
N TRP A 29 7.93 0.41 10.53
CA TRP A 29 7.99 0.39 11.98
C TRP A 29 8.34 -1.02 12.48
N ALA A 30 9.46 -1.14 13.19
CA ALA A 30 9.95 -2.41 13.75
C ALA A 30 10.04 -3.55 12.69
N GLY A 31 10.51 -3.24 11.49
CA GLY A 31 10.63 -4.21 10.39
C GLY A 31 9.33 -4.53 9.65
N LEU A 32 8.20 -3.95 10.05
CA LEU A 32 6.93 -4.06 9.34
C LEU A 32 6.66 -2.81 8.52
N TRP A 33 6.09 -2.99 7.34
CA TRP A 33 5.68 -1.89 6.47
C TRP A 33 4.25 -1.49 6.78
N SER A 34 4.02 -0.18 6.96
CA SER A 34 2.67 0.39 7.13
C SER A 34 2.10 0.78 5.77
N LEU A 35 0.92 0.25 5.45
CA LEU A 35 0.15 0.56 4.26
C LEU A 35 -1.15 1.25 4.62
N ARG A 36 -1.56 2.22 3.80
CA ARG A 36 -2.86 2.90 3.92
C ARG A 36 -3.72 2.64 2.69
N PRO A 37 -5.03 2.39 2.80
CA PRO A 37 -5.87 2.22 1.64
C PRO A 37 -5.90 3.51 0.80
N ALA A 38 -5.84 3.39 -0.52
CA ALA A 38 -5.88 4.57 -1.42
C ALA A 38 -7.20 5.37 -1.28
N THR A 39 -8.28 4.73 -0.85
CA THR A 39 -9.60 5.34 -0.59
C THR A 39 -9.72 6.00 0.79
N GLY A 40 -8.66 6.00 1.59
CA GLY A 40 -8.75 6.31 3.02
C GLY A 40 -9.27 5.11 3.82
N GLY A 41 -9.13 5.19 5.14
CA GLY A 41 -9.47 4.11 6.06
C GLY A 41 -8.32 3.77 7.01
N THR A 42 -8.43 2.60 7.64
CA THR A 42 -7.48 2.09 8.62
C THR A 42 -6.22 1.61 7.95
N GLU A 43 -5.07 2.07 8.44
CA GLU A 43 -3.76 1.56 8.04
C GLU A 43 -3.57 0.13 8.54
N TRP A 44 -2.81 -0.67 7.81
CA TRP A 44 -2.44 -2.02 8.21
C TRP A 44 -0.96 -2.25 8.04
N THR A 45 -0.42 -3.22 8.77
CA THR A 45 0.98 -3.61 8.67
C THR A 45 1.13 -4.88 7.84
N VAL A 46 2.22 -4.94 7.08
CA VAL A 46 2.59 -6.10 6.26
C VAL A 46 4.07 -6.41 6.47
N ARG A 47 4.45 -7.68 6.27
CA ARG A 47 5.87 -8.02 6.20
C ARG A 47 6.45 -7.51 4.88
N PRO A 48 7.70 -7.03 4.87
CA PRO A 48 8.36 -6.58 3.65
C PRO A 48 8.37 -7.65 2.53
N GLU A 49 8.56 -8.91 2.90
CA GLU A 49 8.54 -10.05 1.96
C GLU A 49 7.15 -10.38 1.38
N ASP A 50 6.09 -9.99 2.08
CA ASP A 50 4.69 -10.20 1.66
C ASP A 50 4.18 -9.05 0.78
N ALA A 51 4.99 -8.00 0.59
CA ALA A 51 4.62 -6.79 -0.12
C ALA A 51 5.30 -6.71 -1.49
N ARG A 52 4.50 -6.54 -2.54
CA ARG A 52 4.99 -6.39 -3.92
C ARG A 52 4.52 -5.08 -4.55
N PRO A 53 5.25 -4.52 -5.53
CA PRO A 53 4.75 -3.40 -6.30
C PRO A 53 3.39 -3.72 -6.95
N ALA A 54 2.44 -2.80 -6.81
CA ALA A 54 1.15 -2.93 -7.48
C ALA A 54 1.33 -2.94 -9.00
N SER A 55 0.62 -3.85 -9.68
CA SER A 55 0.60 -3.91 -11.14
C SER A 55 -0.01 -2.63 -11.73
N PRO A 56 0.21 -2.31 -13.01
CA PRO A 56 -0.41 -1.15 -13.64
C PRO A 56 -1.94 -1.13 -13.52
N GLU A 57 -2.59 -2.30 -13.65
CA GLU A 57 -4.05 -2.42 -13.48
C GLU A 57 -4.46 -2.13 -12.02
N GLN A 58 -3.77 -2.73 -11.05
CA GLN A 58 -4.06 -2.53 -9.63
C GLN A 58 -3.85 -1.06 -9.22
N ARG A 59 -2.81 -0.40 -9.74
CA ARG A 59 -2.56 1.03 -9.56
C ARG A 59 -3.69 1.88 -10.12
N LEU A 60 -4.11 1.60 -11.36
CA LEU A 60 -5.21 2.33 -12.00
C LEU A 60 -6.49 2.19 -11.18
N ARG A 61 -6.85 0.96 -10.78
CA ARG A 61 -8.03 0.70 -9.93
C ARG A 61 -7.97 1.45 -8.60
N ALA A 62 -6.83 1.44 -7.92
CA ALA A 62 -6.66 2.13 -6.63
C ALA A 62 -6.83 3.66 -6.77
N LEU A 63 -6.24 4.26 -7.81
CA LEU A 63 -6.35 5.69 -8.08
C LEU A 63 -7.78 6.08 -8.49
N THR A 64 -8.46 5.26 -9.30
CA THR A 64 -9.88 5.47 -9.63
C THR A 64 -10.76 5.33 -8.39
N ALA A 65 -10.53 4.33 -7.55
CA ALA A 65 -11.26 4.16 -6.30
C ALA A 65 -11.07 5.37 -5.39
N ARG A 66 -9.85 5.89 -5.26
CA ARG A 66 -9.56 7.13 -4.53
C ARG A 66 -10.34 8.33 -5.08
N ALA A 67 -10.36 8.51 -6.40
CA ALA A 67 -11.12 9.59 -7.04
C ALA A 67 -12.63 9.45 -6.76
N ASN A 68 -13.16 8.24 -6.82
CA ASN A 68 -14.56 7.94 -6.52
C ASN A 68 -14.90 8.21 -5.05
N ALA A 69 -14.09 7.73 -4.11
CA ALA A 69 -14.26 7.97 -2.67
C ALA A 69 -14.26 9.48 -2.36
N ARG A 70 -13.33 10.24 -2.95
CA ARG A 70 -13.30 11.69 -2.84
C ARG A 70 -14.57 12.35 -3.37
N SER A 71 -15.07 11.91 -4.52
CA SER A 71 -16.32 12.43 -5.09
C SER A 71 -17.54 12.14 -4.22
N ARG A 72 -17.51 11.06 -3.43
CA ARG A 72 -18.59 10.67 -2.51
C ARG A 72 -18.47 11.29 -1.11
N GLY A 73 -17.38 12.01 -0.83
CA GLY A 73 -17.10 12.56 0.50
C GLY A 73 -16.59 11.52 1.51
N GLU A 74 -16.15 10.35 1.04
CA GLU A 74 -15.63 9.25 1.86
C GLU A 74 -14.11 9.41 2.12
N TYR A 75 -13.46 10.33 1.41
CA TYR A 75 -12.04 10.66 1.57
C TYR A 75 -11.91 12.04 2.22
N LEU A 76 -11.63 12.07 3.53
CA LEU A 76 -11.34 13.28 4.32
C LEU A 76 -9.86 13.35 4.69
#